data_AF-A0A6P7YPP7-F1
#
_entry.id   AF-A0A6P7YPP7-F1
#
_cell.length_a   1.000
_cell.length_b   1.000
_cell.length_c   1.000
_cell.angle_alpha   90.00
_cell.angle_beta   90.00
_cell.angle_gamma   90.00
#
_symmetry.space_group_name_H-M   'P 1'
#
loop_
_entity.id
_entity.type
_entity.pdbx_description
1 polymer ?
#
loop_
_entity_poly.entity_id
_entity_poly.type
_entity_poly.pdbx_seq_one_letter_code
_entity_poly.pdbx_strand_id
1 'polypeptide(L)'
;MPPPRILKTHLPIQLVPPSFWEKNCKIIYVTRNAKDNLVSYYHFQRMNRGLPNPGTWPEYFEKFLAGEVPWGPWHDHVKGWWEAKQRQRILYLFYEDMKVDPAREIQNVMQFLEKDLGDEVMKKDH
;
A
#
# COMPACT_ATOMS: atom_id res chain seq x y z
N MET A 1 -19.18 6.15 -12.91
CA MET A 1 -17.83 6.35 -13.50
C MET A 1 -17.63 5.38 -14.65
N PRO A 2 -17.30 5.87 -15.85
CA PRO A 2 -16.93 5.02 -16.98
C PRO A 2 -15.59 4.30 -16.72
N PRO A 3 -15.36 3.12 -17.32
CA PRO A 3 -14.08 2.40 -17.23
C PRO A 3 -12.97 3.09 -18.06
N PRO A 4 -11.68 2.91 -17.69
CA PRO A 4 -11.17 2.16 -16.54
C PRO A 4 -11.31 2.95 -15.21
N ARG A 5 -11.47 2.24 -14.09
CA ARG A 5 -11.56 2.83 -12.74
C ARG A 5 -10.30 2.54 -11.95
N ILE A 6 -9.67 3.58 -11.43
CA ILE A 6 -8.55 3.47 -10.49
C ILE A 6 -9.09 3.80 -9.11
N LEU A 7 -8.91 2.89 -8.16
CA LEU A 7 -9.39 3.01 -6.80
C LEU A 7 -8.23 2.86 -5.84
N LYS A 8 -8.25 3.63 -4.75
CA LYS A 8 -7.26 3.57 -3.68
C LYS A 8 -7.97 3.25 -2.37
N THR A 9 -7.39 2.36 -1.58
CA THR A 9 -7.92 1.97 -0.28
C THR A 9 -6.79 1.63 0.69
N HIS A 10 -7.08 1.70 1.99
CA HIS A 10 -6.25 1.16 3.08
C HIS A 10 -6.96 0.02 3.80
N LEU A 11 -8.01 -0.56 3.19
CA LEU A 11 -8.73 -1.65 3.81
C LEU A 11 -7.84 -2.89 3.95
N PRO A 12 -7.90 -3.58 5.11
CA PRO A 12 -7.30 -4.89 5.24
C PRO A 12 -8.04 -5.88 4.32
N ILE A 13 -7.36 -6.96 3.94
CA ILE A 13 -7.83 -7.90 2.91
C ILE A 13 -9.26 -8.42 3.17
N GLN A 14 -9.62 -8.63 4.44
CA GLN A 14 -10.90 -9.17 4.88
C GLN A 14 -12.08 -8.22 4.63
N LEU A 15 -11.81 -6.92 4.47
CA LEU A 15 -12.82 -5.89 4.24
C LEU A 15 -12.92 -5.47 2.77
N VAL A 16 -12.10 -6.05 1.89
CA VAL A 16 -12.21 -5.80 0.45
C VAL A 16 -13.50 -6.42 -0.08
N PRO A 17 -14.35 -5.68 -0.81
CA PRO A 17 -15.62 -6.20 -1.30
C PRO A 17 -15.45 -7.46 -2.17
N PRO A 18 -16.26 -8.52 -1.97
CA PRO A 18 -16.13 -9.79 -2.72
C PRO A 18 -16.08 -9.62 -4.24
N SER A 19 -16.80 -8.63 -4.76
CA SER A 19 -16.82 -8.30 -6.19
C SER A 19 -15.46 -8.00 -6.83
N PHE A 20 -14.44 -7.60 -6.05
CA PHE A 20 -13.07 -7.43 -6.57
C PHE A 20 -12.43 -8.76 -6.95
N TRP A 21 -12.69 -9.79 -6.14
CA TRP A 21 -12.21 -11.15 -6.37
C TRP A 21 -12.98 -11.82 -7.51
N GLU A 22 -14.31 -11.70 -7.49
CA GLU A 22 -15.19 -12.24 -8.54
C GLU A 22 -14.86 -11.67 -9.93
N LYS A 23 -14.52 -10.38 -10.00
CA LYS A 23 -14.15 -9.71 -11.25
C LYS A 23 -12.67 -9.80 -11.58
N ASN A 24 -11.90 -10.55 -10.77
CA ASN A 24 -10.47 -10.75 -10.96
C ASN A 24 -9.70 -9.43 -11.16
N CYS A 25 -10.02 -8.43 -10.34
CA CYS A 25 -9.41 -7.10 -10.40
C CYS A 25 -7.90 -7.18 -10.15
N LYS A 26 -7.12 -6.41 -10.91
CA LYS A 26 -5.68 -6.19 -10.65
C LYS A 26 -5.52 -5.30 -9.41
N ILE A 27 -4.73 -5.74 -8.43
CA ILE A 27 -4.43 -4.95 -7.23
C ILE A 27 -2.92 -4.75 -7.12
N ILE A 28 -2.50 -3.53 -6.80
CA ILE A 28 -1.11 -3.22 -6.43
C ILE A 28 -1.11 -2.92 -4.93
N TYR A 29 -0.39 -3.72 -4.17
CA TYR A 29 -0.21 -3.56 -2.74
C TYR A 29 1.20 -3.08 -2.44
N VAL A 30 1.33 -2.05 -1.61
CA VAL A 30 2.63 -1.52 -1.20
C VAL A 30 2.78 -1.69 0.30
N THR A 31 3.85 -2.36 0.72
CA THR A 31 4.29 -2.40 2.13
C THR A 31 5.52 -1.52 2.35
N ARG A 32 5.85 -1.28 3.62
CA ARG A 32 7.02 -0.52 4.06
C ARG A 32 7.49 -1.10 5.39
N ASN A 33 8.77 -0.97 5.72
CA ASN A 33 9.28 -1.26 7.05
C ASN A 33 8.37 -0.70 8.15
N ALA A 34 8.03 -1.53 9.15
CA ALA A 34 7.09 -1.17 10.21
C ALA A 34 7.53 0.07 11.00
N LYS A 35 8.83 0.22 11.26
CA LYS A 35 9.38 1.33 12.06
C LYS A 35 9.21 2.66 11.31
N ASP A 36 9.55 2.66 10.03
CA ASP A 36 9.40 3.84 9.20
C ASP A 36 7.93 4.15 8.89
N ASN A 37 7.11 3.12 8.75
CA ASN A 37 5.66 3.25 8.59
C ASN A 37 5.04 3.93 9.81
N LEU A 38 5.39 3.49 11.02
CA LEU A 38 4.94 4.06 12.29
C LEU A 38 5.29 5.55 12.40
N VAL A 39 6.55 5.92 12.18
CA VAL A 39 6.98 7.34 12.21
C VAL A 39 6.17 8.16 11.21
N SER A 40 6.10 7.70 9.96
CA SER A 40 5.34 8.39 8.91
C SER A 40 3.86 8.53 9.27
N TYR A 41 3.27 7.51 9.89
CA TYR A 41 1.85 7.50 10.20
C TYR A 41 1.50 8.46 11.34
N TYR A 42 2.34 8.53 12.37
CA TYR A 42 2.22 9.51 13.45
C TYR A 42 2.17 10.94 12.90
N HIS A 43 3.12 11.29 12.02
CA HIS A 43 3.15 12.61 11.40
C HIS A 43 1.95 12.85 10.49
N PHE A 44 1.54 11.85 9.69
CA PHE A 44 0.34 11.95 8.86
C PHE A 44 -0.91 12.22 9.68
N GLN A 45 -1.10 11.51 10.79
CA GLN A 45 -2.26 11.67 11.66
C GLN A 45 -2.30 13.04 12.35
N ARG A 46 -1.13 13.64 12.65
CA ARG A 46 -1.05 15.03 13.14
C ARG A 46 -1.46 16.06 12.08
N MET A 47 -1.21 15.78 10.80
CA MET A 47 -1.56 16.67 9.70
C MET A 47 -3.03 16.52 9.26
N ASN A 48 -3.59 15.32 9.41
CA ASN A 48 -4.92 15.00 8.92
C ASN A 48 -6.01 15.26 9.97
N ARG A 49 -6.72 16.38 9.82
CA ARG A 49 -7.82 16.79 10.71
C ARG A 49 -9.03 15.82 10.73
N GLY A 50 -9.12 14.90 9.76
CA GLY A 50 -10.17 13.88 9.72
C GLY A 50 -9.87 12.65 10.57
N LEU A 51 -8.67 12.53 11.13
CA LEU A 51 -8.29 11.44 12.03
C LEU A 51 -8.27 11.91 13.50
N PRO A 52 -8.44 10.98 14.46
CA PRO A 52 -8.29 11.30 15.88
C PRO A 52 -6.91 11.89 16.18
N ASN A 53 -6.82 12.77 17.18
CA ASN A 53 -5.53 13.27 17.65
C ASN A 53 -4.63 12.08 18.04
N PRO A 54 -3.41 11.96 17.46
CA PRO A 54 -2.54 10.83 17.74
C PRO A 54 -1.94 10.86 19.16
N GLY A 55 -1.97 12.00 19.85
CA GLY A 55 -1.35 12.16 21.16
C GLY A 55 0.16 12.36 21.09
N THR A 56 0.86 12.06 22.19
CA THR A 56 2.32 12.10 22.24
C THR A 56 2.94 10.91 21.51
N TRP A 57 4.23 11.02 21.16
CA TRP A 57 4.93 9.95 20.47
C TRP A 57 4.96 8.62 21.24
N PRO A 58 5.26 8.58 22.56
CA PRO A 58 5.24 7.32 23.32
C PRO A 58 3.85 6.67 23.36
N GLU A 59 2.79 7.46 23.56
CA GLU A 59 1.41 6.93 23.55
C GLU A 59 1.04 6.35 22.19
N TYR A 60 1.47 7.00 21.10
CA TYR A 60 1.19 6.53 19.75
C TYR A 60 1.95 5.25 19.41
N PHE A 61 3.20 5.14 19.88
CA PHE A 61 4.00 3.92 19.73
C PHE A 61 3.28 2.71 20.34
N GLU A 62 2.79 2.83 21.58
CA GLU A 62 2.03 1.76 22.25
C GLU A 62 0.73 1.43 21.51
N LYS A 63 -0.04 2.44 21.10
CA LYS A 63 -1.27 2.25 20.31
C LYS A 63 -1.01 1.51 19.00
N PHE A 64 0.07 1.85 18.29
CA PHE A 64 0.43 1.20 17.04
C PHE A 64 0.78 -0.29 17.26
N LEU A 65 1.55 -0.60 18.31
CA LEU A 65 1.87 -1.98 18.66
C LEU A 65 0.64 -2.79 19.06
N ALA A 66 -0.29 -2.17 19.79
CA ALA A 66 -1.59 -2.76 20.15
C ALA A 66 -2.56 -2.87 18.95
N GLY A 67 -2.23 -2.27 17.81
CA GLY A 67 -3.11 -2.22 16.63
C GLY A 67 -4.28 -1.24 16.77
N GLU A 68 -4.27 -0.38 17.78
CA GLU A 68 -5.27 0.66 18.08
C GLU A 68 -5.10 1.92 17.22
N VAL A 69 -4.75 1.71 15.95
CA VAL A 69 -4.62 2.76 14.95
C VAL A 69 -5.52 2.42 13.76
N PRO A 70 -6.03 3.41 13.01
CA PRO A 70 -6.87 3.12 11.86
C PRO A 70 -6.19 2.16 10.88
N TRP A 71 -6.95 1.18 10.39
CA TRP A 71 -6.49 0.10 9.49
C TRP A 71 -5.40 -0.82 10.09
N GLY A 72 -5.12 -0.71 11.39
CA GLY A 72 -4.31 -1.66 12.12
C GLY A 72 -5.05 -2.98 12.43
N PRO A 73 -4.35 -3.99 12.98
CA PRO A 73 -2.90 -4.00 13.26
C PRO A 73 -2.04 -4.06 11.99
N TRP A 74 -0.90 -3.37 11.97
CA TRP A 74 -0.02 -3.31 10.79
C TRP A 74 0.44 -4.70 10.33
N HIS A 75 0.80 -5.58 11.26
CA HIS A 75 1.33 -6.91 10.94
C HIS A 75 0.28 -7.80 10.27
N ASP A 76 -0.94 -7.84 10.81
CA ASP A 76 -2.06 -8.60 10.24
C ASP A 76 -2.44 -8.08 8.87
N HIS A 77 -2.43 -6.76 8.70
CA HIS A 77 -2.68 -6.12 7.42
C HIS A 77 -1.65 -6.58 6.37
N VAL A 78 -0.36 -6.41 6.64
CA VAL A 78 0.74 -6.74 5.71
C VAL A 78 0.78 -8.24 5.40
N LYS A 79 0.59 -9.09 6.42
CA LYS A 79 0.57 -10.55 6.27
C LYS A 79 -0.63 -11.04 5.45
N GLY A 80 -1.82 -10.52 5.71
CA GLY A 80 -3.03 -10.91 4.97
C GLY A 80 -2.90 -10.63 3.47
N TRP A 81 -2.36 -9.47 3.10
CA TRP A 81 -2.08 -9.14 1.70
C TRP A 81 -0.96 -10.00 1.09
N TRP A 82 0.06 -10.35 1.88
CA TRP A 82 1.15 -11.22 1.44
C TRP A 82 0.68 -12.64 1.12
N GLU A 83 -0.19 -13.21 1.95
CA GLU A 83 -0.76 -14.54 1.73
C GLU A 83 -1.72 -14.54 0.55
N ALA A 84 -2.55 -13.49 0.41
CA ALA A 84 -3.52 -13.37 -0.68
C ALA A 84 -2.87 -13.34 -2.06
N LYS A 85 -1.65 -12.78 -2.18
CA LYS A 85 -0.94 -12.68 -3.47
C LYS A 85 -0.66 -14.05 -4.11
N GLN A 86 -0.66 -15.12 -3.32
CA GLN A 86 -0.45 -16.49 -3.82
C GLN A 86 -1.65 -17.02 -4.63
N ARG A 87 -2.83 -16.41 -4.47
CA ARG A 87 -4.09 -16.89 -5.06
C ARG A 87 -4.81 -15.84 -5.91
N GLN A 88 -4.48 -14.56 -5.72
CA GLN A 88 -5.17 -13.42 -6.34
C GLN A 88 -4.20 -12.63 -7.23
N ARG A 89 -4.73 -11.85 -8.18
CA ARG A 89 -3.93 -10.96 -9.05
C ARG A 89 -3.44 -9.73 -8.27
N ILE A 90 -2.39 -9.92 -7.49
CA ILE A 90 -1.79 -8.89 -6.63
C ILE A 90 -0.32 -8.73 -6.97
N LEU A 91 0.07 -7.52 -7.39
CA LEU A 91 1.47 -7.10 -7.41
C LEU A 91 1.82 -6.56 -6.02
N TYR A 92 2.77 -7.21 -5.35
CA TYR A 92 3.19 -6.85 -4.00
C TYR A 92 4.55 -6.14 -4.06
N LEU A 93 4.59 -4.87 -3.68
CA LEU A 93 5.76 -4.00 -3.75
C LEU A 93 6.24 -3.59 -2.36
N PHE A 94 7.53 -3.32 -2.25
CA PHE A 94 8.15 -2.73 -1.07
C PHE A 94 8.50 -1.27 -1.36
N TYR A 95 8.17 -0.39 -0.42
CA TYR A 95 8.52 1.02 -0.50
C TYR A 95 10.03 1.23 -0.65
N GLU A 96 10.82 0.41 0.03
CA GLU A 96 12.27 0.46 0.00
C GLU A 96 12.81 0.15 -1.40
N ASP A 97 12.27 -0.87 -2.09
CA ASP A 97 12.63 -1.20 -3.47
C ASP A 97 12.29 -0.07 -4.43
N MET A 98 11.11 0.55 -4.28
CA MET A 98 10.72 1.72 -5.09
C MET A 98 11.64 2.93 -4.87
N LYS A 99 12.30 3.02 -3.71
CA LYS A 99 13.27 4.08 -3.42
C LYS A 99 14.66 3.77 -3.96
N VAL A 100 15.05 2.49 -3.98
CA VAL A 100 16.36 2.04 -4.47
C VAL A 100 16.40 2.02 -5.99
N ASP A 101 15.40 1.44 -6.64
CA ASP A 101 15.33 1.33 -8.10
C ASP A 101 13.90 1.62 -8.60
N PRO A 102 13.53 2.91 -8.70
CA PRO A 102 12.20 3.29 -9.17
C PRO A 102 11.91 2.80 -10.60
N ALA A 103 12.93 2.74 -11.46
CA ALA A 103 12.80 2.32 -12.85
C ALA A 103 12.37 0.86 -12.94
N ARG A 104 13.02 -0.04 -12.20
CA ARG A 104 12.65 -1.45 -12.10
C ARG A 104 11.22 -1.61 -11.57
N GLU A 105 10.85 -0.89 -10.50
CA GLU A 105 9.50 -1.03 -9.95
C GLU A 105 8.41 -0.46 -10.89
N ILE A 106 8.71 0.58 -11.68
CA ILE A 106 7.82 1.07 -12.74
C ILE A 106 7.64 -0.01 -13.82
N GLN A 107 8.71 -0.68 -14.24
CA GLN A 107 8.63 -1.80 -15.18
C GLN A 107 7.76 -2.94 -14.64
N ASN A 108 7.94 -3.32 -13.36
CA ASN A 108 7.12 -4.33 -12.70
C ASN A 108 5.61 -3.96 -12.73
N VAL A 109 5.29 -2.70 -12.43
CA VAL A 109 3.90 -2.19 -12.48
C VAL A 109 3.35 -2.26 -13.90
N MET A 110 4.12 -1.85 -14.91
CA MET A 110 3.68 -1.82 -16.30
C MET A 110 3.45 -3.22 -16.86
N GLN A 111 4.36 -4.15 -16.58
CA GLN A 111 4.20 -5.56 -16.91
C GLN A 111 2.94 -6.14 -16.25
N PHE A 112 2.71 -5.86 -14.97
CA PHE A 112 1.51 -6.32 -14.25
C PHE A 112 0.22 -5.73 -14.85
N LEU A 113 0.25 -4.47 -15.26
CA LEU A 113 -0.87 -3.81 -15.92
C LEU A 113 -1.06 -4.25 -17.38
N GLU A 114 -0.13 -5.04 -17.94
CA GLU A 114 -0.10 -5.46 -19.35
C GLU A 114 -0.09 -4.22 -20.27
N LYS A 115 0.81 -3.29 -19.96
CA LYS A 115 1.01 -2.05 -20.72
C LYS A 115 2.46 -1.96 -21.16
N ASP A 116 2.66 -1.58 -22.42
CA ASP A 116 3.99 -1.31 -22.95
C ASP A 116 4.50 0.03 -22.43
N LEU A 117 5.71 0.01 -21.89
CA LEU A 117 6.49 1.23 -21.66
C LEU A 117 7.04 1.66 -23.01
N GLY A 118 6.51 2.74 -23.58
CA GLY A 118 7.21 3.41 -24.67
C GLY A 118 8.60 3.82 -24.20
N ASP A 119 9.61 3.64 -25.07
CA ASP A 119 11.04 3.86 -24.77
C ASP A 119 11.38 5.25 -24.19
N GLU A 120 10.48 6.22 -24.34
CA GLU A 120 10.65 7.59 -23.86
C GLU A 120 10.45 7.77 -22.34
N VAL A 121 9.68 6.91 -21.67
CA VAL A 121 9.31 7.12 -20.25
C VAL A 121 10.43 6.70 -19.29
N MET A 122 11.31 5.79 -19.71
CA MET A 122 12.40 5.26 -18.88
C MET A 122 13.66 6.13 -18.88
N LYS A 123 13.68 7.20 -19.68
CA LYS A 123 14.77 8.19 -19.74
C LYS A 123 14.41 9.44 -18.94
N LYS A 124 14.44 9.33 -17.62
CA LYS A 124 14.68 10.51 -16.78
C LYS A 124 15.77 10.17 -15.79
N ASP A 125 16.99 10.48 -16.23
CA ASP A 125 18.20 10.54 -15.42
C ASP A 125 17.96 11.43 -14.19
N HIS A 126 18.34 10.92 -13.03
CA HIS A 126 18.76 11.72 -11.89
C HIS A 126 20.26 11.50 -11.71
#